data_AF-A0A3P3QND5-F1
#
_entry.id   AF-A0A3P3QND5-F1
#
_cell.length_a   1.000
_cell.length_b   1.000
_cell.length_c   1.000
_cell.angle_alpha   90.00
_cell.angle_beta   90.00
_cell.angle_gamma   90.00
#
_symmetry.space_group_name_H-M   'P 1'
#
loop_
_entity.id
_entity.type
_entity.pdbx_description
1 polymer ?
#
loop_
_entity_poly.entity_id
_entity_poly.type
_entity_poly.pdbx_seq_one_letter_code
_entity_poly.pdbx_strand_id
1 'polypeptide(L)' 'MKDRIKLNPGETLKQESHRSKGTMAETDIWTYAVLDSSGNKVGSVVHTDHTSIKGFNRTQSVEQRDANGKIVVDVTW' A
#
# COMPACT_ATOMS: atom_id res chain seq x y z
N MET A 1 -1.85 -0.48 -7.94
CA MET A 1 -2.09 0.03 -6.56
C MET A 1 -3.06 1.21 -6.58
N LYS A 2 -2.74 2.33 -7.24
CA LYS A 2 -3.56 3.55 -7.25
C LYS A 2 -5.02 3.34 -7.70
N ASP A 3 -5.27 2.44 -8.64
CA ASP A 3 -6.63 2.15 -9.12
C ASP A 3 -7.41 1.19 -8.21
N ARG A 4 -6.77 0.66 -7.17
CA ARG A 4 -7.34 -0.37 -6.27
C ARG A 4 -7.68 0.15 -4.88
N ILE A 5 -7.11 1.29 -4.49
CA ILE A 5 -7.43 1.99 -3.24
C ILE A 5 -8.70 2.83 -3.40
N LYS A 6 -9.38 3.12 -2.29
CA LYS A 6 -10.53 4.01 -2.27
C LYS A 6 -10.14 5.30 -1.55
N LEU A 7 -10.04 6.38 -2.31
CA LEU A 7 -9.82 7.72 -1.76
C LEU A 7 -11.12 8.53 -1.91
N ASN A 8 -11.49 9.24 -0.85
CA ASN A 8 -12.57 10.22 -0.93
C ASN A 8 -12.09 11.49 -1.66
N PRO A 9 -13.02 12.32 -2.15
CA PRO A 9 -12.66 13.59 -2.79
C PRO A 9 -11.80 14.46 -1.86
N GLY A 10 -10.63 14.90 -2.35
CA GLY A 10 -9.68 15.71 -1.59
C GLY A 10 -8.69 14.91 -0.74
N GLU A 11 -8.84 13.59 -0.65
CA GLU A 11 -7.83 12.75 -0.01
C GLU A 11 -6.64 12.48 -0.93
N THR A 12 -5.45 12.41 -0.34
CA THR A 12 -4.21 12.16 -1.08
C THR A 12 -3.36 11.10 -0.37
N LEU A 13 -2.50 10.43 -1.12
CA LEU A 13 -1.49 9.54 -0.56
C LEU A 13 -0.17 10.26 -0.36
N LYS A 14 0.39 10.13 0.84
CA LYS A 14 1.76 10.52 1.15
C LYS A 14 2.58 9.29 1.50
N GLN A 15 3.68 9.06 0.80
CA GLN A 15 4.59 7.97 1.16
C GLN A 15 5.26 8.27 2.50
N GLU A 16 5.18 7.34 3.44
CA GLU A 16 5.84 7.43 4.75
C GLU A 16 7.14 6.63 4.78
N SER A 17 7.14 5.43 4.18
CA SER A 17 8.33 4.58 4.18
C SER A 17 8.34 3.61 3.00
N HIS A 18 9.53 3.10 2.72
CA HIS A 18 9.78 2.00 1.80
C HIS A 18 10.84 1.10 2.43
N ARG A 19 10.60 -0.20 2.37
CA ARG A 19 11.56 -1.24 2.76
C ARG A 19 11.47 -2.39 1.78
N SER A 20 12.56 -3.12 1.65
CA SER A 20 12.61 -4.37 0.90
C SER A 20 12.99 -5.52 1.83
N LYS A 21 12.56 -6.74 1.51
CA LYS A 21 12.90 -7.97 2.24
C LYS A 21 13.02 -9.16 1.29
N GLY A 22 13.57 -10.26 1.79
CA GLY A 22 13.73 -11.51 1.04
C GLY A 22 15.07 -11.58 0.30
N THR A 23 15.30 -12.70 -0.38
CA THR A 23 16.54 -12.92 -1.13
C THR A 23 16.63 -11.89 -2.25
N MET A 24 17.79 -11.25 -2.41
CA MET A 24 18.01 -10.20 -3.41
C MET A 24 16.93 -9.09 -3.45
N ALA A 25 16.31 -8.79 -2.30
CA ALA A 25 15.22 -7.82 -2.21
C ALA A 25 13.98 -8.16 -3.08
N GLU A 26 13.67 -9.45 -3.22
CA GLU A 26 12.52 -9.93 -4.03
C GLU A 26 11.14 -9.42 -3.58
N THR A 27 11.02 -8.85 -2.37
CA THR A 27 9.80 -8.19 -1.90
C THR A 27 10.05 -6.72 -1.57
N ASP A 28 9.30 -5.83 -2.20
CA ASP A 28 9.21 -4.43 -1.83
C ASP A 28 7.91 -4.15 -1.07
N ILE A 29 8.00 -3.27 -0.07
CA ILE A 29 6.87 -2.86 0.76
C ILE A 29 6.90 -1.34 0.90
N TRP A 30 5.86 -0.68 0.40
CA TRP A 30 5.63 0.75 0.54
C TRP A 30 4.50 1.01 1.53
N THR A 31 4.74 1.94 2.44
CA THR A 31 3.70 2.42 3.37
C THR A 31 3.35 3.86 3.02
N TYR A 32 2.06 4.13 2.90
CA TYR A 32 1.50 5.44 2.63
C TYR A 32 0.53 5.83 3.75
N ALA A 33 0.52 7.11 4.09
CA ALA A 33 -0.57 7.74 4.82
C ALA A 33 -1.62 8.25 3.83
N VAL A 34 -2.90 8.05 4.16
CA VAL A 34 -4.01 8.76 3.52
C VAL A 34 -4.19 10.06 4.28
N LEU A 35 -4.07 11.19 3.58
CA LEU A 35 -4.25 12.52 4.14
C LEU A 35 -5.55 13.13 3.62
N ASP A 36 -6.32 13.79 4.49
CA ASP A 36 -7.46 14.61 4.08
C ASP A 36 -7.01 15.93 3.42
N SER A 37 -7.98 16.73 2.97
CA SER A 37 -7.73 18.05 2.36
C SER A 37 -7.05 19.04 3.31
N SER A 38 -7.09 18.80 4.62
CA SER A 38 -6.45 19.60 5.65
C SER A 38 -5.05 19.09 6.02
N GLY A 39 -4.60 17.98 5.43
CA GLY A 39 -3.31 17.36 5.69
C GLY A 39 -3.29 16.42 6.89
N ASN A 40 -4.44 16.11 7.49
CA ASN A 40 -4.52 15.17 8.62
C ASN A 40 -4.52 13.73 8.12
N LYS A 41 -3.86 12.84 8.86
CA LYS A 41 -3.86 11.40 8.56
C LYS A 41 -5.22 10.80 8.89
N VAL A 42 -5.94 10.35 7.86
CA VAL A 42 -7.25 9.71 7.95
C VAL A 42 -7.23 8.22 7.58
N GLY A 43 -6.05 7.67 7.32
CA GLY A 43 -5.87 6.25 7.06
C GLY A 43 -4.45 5.89 6.67
N SER A 44 -4.25 4.63 6.28
CA SER A 44 -2.98 4.12 5.80
C SER A 44 -3.16 3.11 4.68
N VAL A 45 -2.16 2.99 3.82
CA VAL A 45 -2.08 1.98 2.77
C VAL A 45 -0.73 1.30 2.83
N VAL A 46 -0.74 -0.02 2.79
CA VAL A 46 0.45 -0.85 2.60
C VAL A 46 0.35 -1.51 1.24
N HIS A 47 1.33 -1.25 0.38
CA HIS A 47 1.48 -1.92 -0.91
C HIS A 47 2.68 -2.84 -0.84
N THR A 48 2.47 -4.11 -1.13
CA THR A 48 3.53 -5.11 -1.25
C THR A 48 3.65 -5.52 -2.70
N ASP A 49 4.87 -5.63 -3.20
CA ASP A 49 5.19 -6.18 -4.51
C ASP A 49 6.25 -7.25 -4.34
N HIS A 50 5.89 -8.48 -4.68
CA HIS A 50 6.75 -9.64 -4.56
C HIS A 50 7.05 -10.19 -5.95
N THR A 51 8.33 -10.24 -6.31
CA THR A 51 8.81 -10.83 -7.56
C THR A 51 9.54 -12.12 -7.24
N SER A 52 8.90 -13.26 -7.50
CA SER A 52 9.52 -14.57 -7.29
C SER A 52 10.75 -14.73 -8.18
N ILE A 53 11.91 -14.90 -7.55
CA ILE A 53 13.18 -15.18 -8.24
C ILE A 53 13.10 -16.52 -8.99
N LYS A 54 12.35 -17.47 -8.44
CA LYS A 54 12.14 -18.79 -9.05
C LYS A 54 10.77 -18.83 -9.71
N GLY A 55 10.75 -18.92 -11.04
CA GLY A 55 9.52 -18.97 -11.83
C GLY A 55 9.00 -17.62 -12.33
N PHE A 56 9.71 -16.51 -12.05
CA PHE A 56 9.48 -15.18 -12.65
C PHE A 56 8.03 -14.67 -12.52
N ASN A 57 7.34 -15.04 -11.45
CA ASN A 57 5.98 -14.58 -11.15
C ASN A 57 6.04 -13.34 -10.27
N ARG A 58 5.17 -12.36 -10.54
CA ARG A 58 4.99 -11.18 -9.71
C ARG A 58 3.63 -11.23 -9.05
N THR A 59 3.59 -10.96 -7.75
CA THR A 59 2.36 -10.87 -6.96
C THR A 59 2.38 -9.55 -6.21
N GLN A 60 1.32 -8.77 -6.36
CA GLN A 60 1.14 -7.51 -5.65
C GLN A 60 -0.06 -7.60 -4.74
N SER A 61 0.06 -7.01 -3.55
CA SER A 61 -1.07 -6.86 -2.63
C SER A 61 -1.17 -5.46 -2.10
N VAL A 62 -2.39 -5.02 -1.84
CA VAL A 62 -2.69 -3.71 -1.26
C VAL A 62 -3.68 -3.89 -0.14
N GLU A 63 -3.29 -3.39 1.03
CA GLU A 63 -4.14 -3.29 2.20
C GLU A 63 -4.31 -1.81 2.56
N GLN A 64 -5.55 -1.34 2.60
CA GLN A 64 -5.92 0.00 3.04
C GLN A 64 -6.72 -0.08 4.33
N ARG A 65 -6.35 0.74 5.31
CA ARG A 65 -7.07 0.92 6.56
C ARG A 65 -7.57 2.35 6.72
N ASP A 66 -8.73 2.49 7.36
CA ASP A 66 -9.27 3.79 7.77
C ASP A 66 -8.58 4.32 9.05
N ALA A 67 -8.99 5.50 9.51
CA ALA A 67 -8.47 6.13 10.73
C ALA A 67 -8.67 5.28 12.00
N ASN A 68 -9.65 4.37 12.01
CA ASN A 68 -9.93 3.47 13.12
C ASN A 68 -9.16 2.14 13.01
N GLY A 69 -8.36 1.97 11.96
CA GLY A 69 -7.62 0.74 11.68
C GLY A 69 -8.45 -0.37 11.01
N LYS A 70 -9.69 -0.09 10.60
CA LYS A 70 -10.53 -1.06 9.89
C LYS A 70 -10.08 -1.17 8.44
N ILE A 71 -9.97 -2.40 7.94
CA ILE A 71 -9.63 -2.69 6.55
C ILE A 71 -10.79 -2.25 5.64
N VAL A 72 -10.47 -1.39 4.67
CA VAL A 72 -11.40 -0.87 3.63
C VAL A 72 -11.14 -1.56 2.29
N VAL A 73 -9.88 -1.90 2.02
CA VAL A 73 -9.44 -2.64 0.84
C VAL A 73 -8.40 -3.66 1.28
N ASP A 74 -8.56 -4.90 0.82
CA ASP A 74 -7.53 -5.93 0.89
C ASP A 74 -7.63 -6.76 -0.39
N VAL A 75 -6.67 -6.58 -1.30
CA VAL A 75 -6.67 -7.23 -2.61
C VAL A 75 -5.28 -7.67 -3.00
N THR A 76 -5.19 -8.85 -3.62
CA THR A 76 -3.94 -9.43 -4.15
C THR A 76 -4.13 -9.81 -5.62
N TRP A 77 -3.10 -9.64 -6.45
CA TRP A 77 -3.11 -9.97 -7.88
C TRP A 77 -1.72 -10.24 -8.46
#